data_AF-A0A2W4K7D9-F1
#
_entry.id   AF-A0A2W4K7D9-F1
#
_cell.length_a   1.000
_cell.length_b   1.000
_cell.length_c   1.000
_cell.angle_alpha   90.00
_cell.angle_beta   90.00
_cell.angle_gamma   90.00
#
_symmetry.space_group_name_H-M   'P 1'
#
loop_
_entity.id
_entity.type
_entity.pdbx_description
1 polymer ?
#
loop_
_entity_poly.entity_id
_entity_poly.type
_entity_poly.pdbx_seq_one_letter_code
_entity_poly.pdbx_strand_id
1 'polypeptide(L)'
;MNINATLLAQALWFGFFIWITMKYIWPHLQRAMAERQKQIAEGLAAAERGKQELASAERRAEEALNEARARAAEIISQAEKRATQIVEEAKAAAKAEGERMLAAAKAEVAQEVSRVKEDLREQVAALAIAGAEKILRREIDAKVHAQMLAQLKQEL
;
A
#
# COMPACT_ATOMS: atom_id res chain seq x y z
N MET A 1 -0.02 97.36 56.09
CA MET A 1 -0.94 96.22 56.28
C MET A 1 -0.30 95.32 57.31
N ASN A 2 -0.80 95.33 58.56
CA ASN A 2 -0.13 94.63 59.65
C ASN A 2 -0.19 93.12 59.45
N ILE A 3 0.94 92.44 59.65
CA ILE A 3 0.98 90.98 59.73
C ILE A 3 0.21 90.59 60.98
N ASN A 4 -1.06 90.22 60.80
CA ASN A 4 -1.91 89.74 61.88
C ASN A 4 -1.68 88.24 62.08
N ALA A 5 -1.85 87.75 63.32
CA ALA A 5 -1.71 86.34 63.69
C ALA A 5 -2.55 85.39 62.82
N THR A 6 -3.62 85.89 62.20
CA THR A 6 -4.46 85.17 61.24
C THR A 6 -3.70 84.72 59.98
N LEU A 7 -2.76 85.53 59.46
CA LEU A 7 -1.93 85.14 58.31
C LEU A 7 -0.96 84.00 58.65
N LEU A 8 -0.37 84.03 59.85
CA LEU A 8 0.51 82.95 60.32
C LEU A 8 -0.28 81.65 60.56
N ALA A 9 -1.47 81.74 61.17
CA ALA A 9 -2.34 80.59 61.36
C ALA A 9 -2.82 80.00 60.02
N GLN A 10 -3.17 80.84 59.04
CA GLN A 10 -3.54 80.40 57.70
C GLN A 10 -2.37 79.74 56.96
N ALA A 11 -1.15 80.27 57.09
CA ALA A 11 0.04 79.67 56.49
C ALA A 11 0.36 78.28 57.09
N LEU A 12 0.24 78.13 58.41
CA LEU A 12 0.39 76.84 59.07
C LEU A 12 -0.67 75.83 58.63
N TRP A 13 -1.93 76.26 58.51
CA TRP A 13 -3.02 75.39 58.04
C TRP A 13 -2.83 74.97 56.59
N PHE A 14 -2.39 75.88 55.73
CA PHE A 14 -2.07 75.60 54.33
C PHE A 14 -0.89 74.62 54.21
N GLY A 15 0.17 74.80 55.02
CA GLY A 15 1.30 73.88 55.09
C GLY A 15 0.89 72.47 55.54
N PHE A 16 0.04 72.37 56.56
CA PHE A 16 -0.51 71.09 57.02
C PHE A 16 -1.36 70.40 55.94
N PHE A 17 -2.17 71.16 55.20
CA PHE A 17 -2.96 70.65 54.08
C PHE A 17 -2.09 70.15 52.92
N ILE A 18 -1.01 70.88 52.58
CA ILE A 18 -0.02 70.42 51.59
C ILE A 18 0.64 69.12 52.06
N TRP A 19 0.99 69.02 53.34
CA TRP A 19 1.61 67.82 53.87
C TRP A 19 0.69 66.58 53.77
N ILE A 20 -0.59 66.72 54.10
CA ILE A 20 -1.58 65.64 53.94
C ILE A 20 -1.76 65.27 52.46
N THR A 21 -1.88 66.26 51.58
CA THR A 21 -2.10 65.99 50.13
C THR A 21 -0.89 65.32 49.48
N MET A 22 0.32 65.76 49.80
CA MET A 22 1.57 65.11 49.38
C MET A 22 1.68 63.68 49.94
N LYS A 23 1.34 63.47 51.22
CA LYS A 23 1.55 62.17 51.87
C LYS A 23 0.49 61.13 51.55
N TYR A 24 -0.77 61.53 51.34
CA TYR A 24 -1.87 60.60 51.13
C TYR A 24 -2.43 60.66 49.71
N ILE A 25 -2.78 61.83 49.17
CA ILE A 25 -3.48 61.92 47.89
C ILE A 25 -2.54 61.64 46.70
N TRP A 26 -1.36 62.26 46.69
CA TRP A 26 -0.39 62.11 45.61
C TRP A 26 0.07 60.67 45.35
N PRO A 27 0.47 59.86 46.36
CA PRO A 27 0.89 58.48 46.11
C PRO A 27 -0.25 57.58 45.62
N HIS A 28 -1.50 57.81 46.09
CA HIS A 28 -2.65 57.05 45.58
C HIS A 28 -2.91 57.37 44.10
N LEU A 29 -2.82 58.63 43.70
CA LEU A 29 -3.00 59.05 42.30
C LEU A 29 -1.90 58.49 41.39
N GLN A 30 -0.64 58.60 41.82
CA GLN A 30 0.49 58.06 41.05
C GLN A 30 0.41 56.54 40.89
N ARG A 31 0.02 55.81 41.94
CA ARG A 31 -0.20 54.36 41.86
C ARG A 31 -1.29 54.00 40.87
N ALA A 32 -2.43 54.70 40.88
CA ALA A 32 -3.51 54.44 39.94
C ALA A 32 -3.09 54.69 38.47
N MET A 33 -2.30 55.73 38.23
CA MET A 33 -1.76 56.03 36.90
C MET A 33 -0.71 55.00 36.45
N ALA A 34 0.21 54.62 37.34
CA ALA A 34 1.22 53.62 37.07
C ALA A 34 0.61 52.24 36.78
N GLU A 35 -0.43 51.85 37.54
CA GLU A 35 -1.17 50.61 37.32
C GLU A 35 -1.83 50.58 35.94
N ARG A 36 -2.48 51.67 35.53
CA ARG A 36 -3.06 51.78 34.18
C ARG A 36 -2.00 51.70 33.09
N GLN A 37 -0.87 52.39 33.25
CA GLN A 37 0.23 52.33 32.29
C GLN A 37 0.78 50.91 32.17
N LYS A 38 0.97 50.23 33.31
CA LYS A 38 1.42 48.85 33.35
C LYS A 38 0.44 47.90 32.65
N GLN A 39 -0.85 47.99 32.94
CA GLN A 39 -1.88 47.17 32.31
C GLN A 39 -1.93 47.36 30.78
N ILE A 40 -1.80 48.60 30.30
CA ILE A 40 -1.76 48.88 28.86
C ILE A 40 -0.49 48.29 28.23
N ALA A 41 0.67 48.46 28.86
CA ALA A 41 1.94 47.93 28.37
C ALA A 41 1.93 46.40 28.32
N GLU A 42 1.43 45.74 29.37
CA GLU A 42 1.28 44.29 29.44
C GLU A 42 0.27 43.78 28.41
N GLY A 43 -0.87 44.48 28.25
CA GLY A 43 -1.87 44.15 27.23
C GLY A 43 -1.34 44.25 25.81
N LEU A 44 -0.59 45.32 25.50
CA LEU A 44 0.03 45.50 24.19
C LEU A 44 1.11 44.45 23.93
N ALA A 45 1.96 44.15 24.93
CA ALA A 45 2.97 43.11 24.83
C ALA A 45 2.36 41.70 24.70
N ALA A 46 1.23 41.43 25.35
CA ALA A 46 0.50 40.18 25.20
C ALA A 46 -0.14 40.07 23.81
N ALA A 47 -0.72 41.15 23.29
CA ALA A 47 -1.30 41.18 21.95
C ALA A 47 -0.23 40.96 20.86
N GLU A 48 0.93 41.58 20.98
CA GLU A 48 2.04 41.40 20.04
C GLU A 48 2.58 39.98 20.08
N ARG A 49 2.80 39.42 21.28
CA ARG A 49 3.19 38.01 21.42
C ARG A 49 2.14 37.07 20.83
N GLY A 50 0.86 37.31 21.09
CA GLY A 50 -0.23 36.53 20.52
C GLY A 50 -0.24 36.54 18.99
N LYS A 51 0.02 37.70 18.37
CA LYS A 51 0.16 37.80 16.90
C LYS A 51 1.36 37.02 16.38
N GLN A 52 2.50 37.12 17.04
CA GLN A 52 3.72 36.39 16.64
C GLN A 52 3.55 34.87 16.80
N GLU A 53 2.96 34.44 17.91
CA GLU A 53 2.65 33.03 18.17
C GLU A 53 1.66 32.49 17.14
N LEU A 54 0.60 33.25 16.83
CA LEU A 54 -0.36 32.88 15.78
C LEU A 54 0.32 32.73 14.42
N ALA A 55 1.12 33.71 13.99
CA ALA A 55 1.86 33.63 12.73
C ALA A 55 2.84 32.44 12.70
N SER A 56 3.48 32.13 13.84
CA SER A 56 4.35 30.95 13.95
C SER A 56 3.57 29.63 13.91
N ALA A 57 2.36 29.61 14.46
CA ALA A 57 1.50 28.44 14.47
C ALA A 57 0.92 28.17 13.08
N GLU A 58 0.52 29.23 12.37
CA GLU A 58 0.07 29.15 10.97
C GLU A 58 1.16 28.60 10.06
N ARG A 59 2.40 29.13 10.17
CA ARG A 59 3.53 28.59 9.39
C ARG A 59 3.81 27.12 9.69
N ARG A 60 3.85 26.74 10.98
CA ARG A 60 4.05 25.33 11.36
C ARG A 60 2.91 24.43 10.87
N ALA A 61 1.68 24.91 10.89
CA ALA A 61 0.53 24.17 10.37
C ALA A 61 0.64 23.98 8.85
N GLU A 62 1.02 25.02 8.12
CA GLU A 62 1.24 24.95 6.67
C GLU A 62 2.39 24.00 6.31
N GLU A 63 3.52 24.07 7.03
CA GLU A 63 4.63 23.13 6.89
C GLU A 63 4.20 21.69 7.16
N ALA A 64 3.46 21.43 8.24
CA ALA A 64 2.95 20.11 8.58
C ALA A 64 1.98 19.57 7.52
N LEU A 65 1.12 20.43 6.96
CA LEU A 65 0.21 20.05 5.87
C LEU A 65 0.97 19.71 4.58
N ASN A 66 1.99 20.51 4.24
CA ASN A 66 2.82 20.26 3.06
C ASN A 66 3.62 18.95 3.22
N GLU A 67 4.20 18.72 4.39
CA GLU A 67 4.90 17.48 4.70
C GLU A 67 3.96 16.26 4.67
N ALA A 68 2.75 16.40 5.22
CA ALA A 68 1.73 15.34 5.15
C ALA A 68 1.32 15.02 3.71
N ARG A 69 1.15 16.05 2.86
CA ARG A 69 0.86 15.87 1.42
C ARG A 69 2.02 15.19 0.69
N ALA A 70 3.26 15.58 0.98
CA ALA A 70 4.45 14.96 0.40
C ALA A 70 4.56 13.47 0.79
N ARG A 71 4.38 13.15 2.08
CA ARG A 71 4.33 11.76 2.57
C ARG A 71 3.21 10.96 1.92
N ALA A 72 2.01 11.53 1.79
CA ALA A 72 0.88 10.86 1.15
C ALA A 72 1.18 10.55 -0.33
N ALA A 73 1.75 11.50 -1.07
CA ALA A 73 2.16 11.29 -2.46
C ALA A 73 3.25 10.22 -2.58
N GLU A 74 4.22 10.21 -1.66
CA GLU A 74 5.25 9.18 -1.59
C GLU A 74 4.66 7.79 -1.34
N ILE A 75 3.75 7.65 -0.37
CA ILE A 75 3.07 6.39 -0.06
C ILE A 75 2.30 5.88 -1.28
N ILE A 76 1.56 6.76 -1.98
CA ILE A 76 0.83 6.39 -3.20
C ILE A 76 1.80 5.91 -4.28
N SER A 77 2.90 6.64 -4.53
CA SER A 77 3.89 6.24 -5.52
C SER A 77 4.56 4.89 -5.18
N GLN A 78 4.87 4.66 -3.91
CA GLN A 78 5.41 3.38 -3.45
C GLN A 78 4.39 2.25 -3.61
N ALA A 79 3.12 2.49 -3.29
CA ALA A 79 2.04 1.53 -3.45
C ALA A 79 1.82 1.16 -4.92
N GLU A 80 1.81 2.14 -5.84
CA GLU A 80 1.72 1.91 -7.28
C GLU A 80 2.89 1.07 -7.79
N LYS A 81 4.13 1.43 -7.43
CA LYS A 81 5.33 0.65 -7.79
C LYS A 81 5.23 -0.78 -7.28
N ARG A 82 4.79 -0.97 -6.04
CA ARG A 82 4.65 -2.30 -5.45
C ARG A 82 3.54 -3.10 -6.12
N ALA A 83 2.43 -2.47 -6.47
CA ALA A 83 1.34 -3.10 -7.22
C ALA A 83 1.83 -3.56 -8.60
N THR A 84 2.56 -2.71 -9.34
CA THR A 84 3.16 -3.10 -10.62
C THR A 84 4.13 -4.27 -10.46
N GLN A 85 5.00 -4.24 -9.45
CA GLN A 85 5.91 -5.37 -9.17
C GLN A 85 5.15 -6.67 -8.92
N ILE A 86 4.11 -6.64 -8.08
CA ILE A 86 3.29 -7.82 -7.78
C ILE A 86 2.63 -8.35 -9.05
N VAL A 87 2.11 -7.47 -9.91
CA VAL A 87 1.48 -7.88 -11.18
C VAL A 87 2.50 -8.53 -12.11
N GLU A 88 3.70 -7.97 -12.24
CA GLU A 88 4.75 -8.54 -13.10
C GLU A 88 5.29 -9.86 -12.54
N GLU A 89 5.50 -9.96 -11.22
CA GLU A 89 5.86 -11.22 -10.55
C GLU A 89 4.78 -12.29 -10.75
N ALA A 90 3.50 -11.93 -10.60
CA ALA A 90 2.39 -12.85 -10.81
C ALA A 90 2.28 -13.31 -12.27
N LYS A 91 2.50 -12.41 -13.25
CA LYS A 91 2.55 -12.77 -14.68
C LYS A 91 3.71 -13.72 -14.96
N ALA A 92 4.89 -13.44 -14.42
CA ALA A 92 6.07 -14.30 -14.60
C ALA A 92 5.83 -15.69 -14.02
N ALA A 93 5.29 -15.77 -12.80
CA ALA A 93 4.93 -17.03 -12.16
C ALA A 93 3.85 -17.80 -12.94
N ALA A 94 2.81 -17.11 -13.41
CA ALA A 94 1.75 -17.71 -14.22
C ALA A 94 2.29 -18.27 -15.55
N LYS A 95 3.21 -17.55 -16.20
CA LYS A 95 3.86 -18.02 -17.43
C LYS A 95 4.71 -19.26 -17.15
N ALA A 96 5.53 -19.24 -16.10
CA ALA A 96 6.36 -20.39 -15.71
C ALA A 96 5.52 -21.63 -15.37
N GLU A 97 4.42 -21.47 -14.63
CA GLU A 97 3.52 -22.58 -14.31
C GLU A 97 2.77 -23.07 -15.56
N GLY A 98 2.38 -22.16 -16.46
CA GLY A 98 1.78 -22.52 -17.74
C GLY A 98 2.73 -23.34 -18.63
N GLU A 99 4.00 -22.95 -18.71
CA GLU A 99 5.03 -23.71 -19.41
C GLU A 99 5.25 -25.09 -18.78
N ARG A 100 5.26 -25.17 -17.43
CA ARG A 100 5.37 -26.44 -16.69
C ARG A 100 4.18 -27.36 -16.97
N MET A 101 2.97 -26.83 -16.94
CA MET A 101 1.74 -27.57 -17.23
C MET A 101 1.73 -28.08 -18.68
N LEU A 102 2.14 -27.23 -19.64
CA LEU A 102 2.23 -27.62 -21.04
C LEU A 102 3.27 -28.72 -21.26
N ALA A 103 4.42 -28.63 -20.59
CA ALA A 103 5.45 -29.66 -20.65
C ALA A 103 4.95 -30.99 -20.08
N ALA A 104 4.26 -30.96 -18.93
CA ALA A 104 3.65 -32.15 -18.32
C ALA A 104 2.59 -32.77 -19.24
N ALA A 105 1.69 -31.96 -19.81
CA ALA A 105 0.66 -32.44 -20.74
C ALA A 105 1.28 -33.06 -22.01
N LYS A 106 2.35 -32.48 -22.55
CA LYS A 106 3.08 -33.07 -23.70
C LYS A 106 3.72 -34.41 -23.34
N ALA A 107 4.28 -34.54 -22.13
CA ALA A 107 4.86 -35.80 -21.67
C ALA A 107 3.79 -36.88 -21.48
N GLU A 108 2.63 -36.53 -20.91
CA GLU A 108 1.49 -37.42 -20.74
C GLU A 108 0.93 -37.89 -22.10
N VAL A 109 0.75 -36.96 -23.06
CA VAL A 109 0.35 -37.30 -24.43
C VAL A 109 1.35 -38.23 -25.10
N ALA A 110 2.66 -37.98 -24.95
CA ALA A 110 3.69 -38.85 -25.52
C ALA A 110 3.65 -40.27 -24.93
N GLN A 111 3.41 -40.38 -23.62
CA GLN A 111 3.24 -41.66 -22.94
C GLN A 111 1.98 -42.40 -23.42
N GLU A 112 0.86 -41.68 -23.56
CA GLU A 112 -0.41 -42.27 -24.02
C GLU A 112 -0.30 -42.73 -25.48
N VAL A 113 0.37 -41.95 -26.35
CA VAL A 113 0.67 -42.38 -27.73
C VAL A 113 1.54 -43.63 -27.74
N SER A 114 2.49 -43.79 -26.82
CA SER A 114 3.28 -45.01 -26.70
C SER A 114 2.42 -46.21 -26.32
N ARG A 115 1.54 -46.07 -25.33
CA ARG A 115 0.59 -47.11 -24.92
C ARG A 115 -0.34 -47.52 -26.05
N VAL A 116 -0.96 -46.56 -26.72
CA VAL A 116 -1.85 -46.81 -27.86
C VAL A 116 -1.10 -47.54 -28.99
N LYS A 117 0.17 -47.22 -29.24
CA LYS A 117 0.99 -47.94 -30.23
C LYS A 117 1.28 -49.38 -29.83
N GLU A 118 1.48 -49.67 -28.54
CA GLU A 118 1.64 -51.03 -28.04
C GLU A 118 0.34 -51.82 -28.20
N ASP A 119 -0.79 -51.26 -27.78
CA ASP A 119 -2.12 -51.86 -27.96
C ASP A 119 -2.43 -52.12 -29.44
N LEU A 120 -2.08 -51.17 -30.33
CA LEU A 120 -2.29 -51.34 -31.77
C LEU A 120 -1.41 -52.46 -32.35
N ARG A 121 -0.18 -52.64 -31.83
CA ARG A 121 0.70 -53.74 -32.25
C ARG A 121 0.10 -55.10 -31.88
N GLU A 122 -0.47 -55.23 -30.68
CA GLU A 122 -1.17 -56.45 -30.28
C GLU A 122 -2.38 -56.73 -31.17
N GLN A 123 -3.21 -55.71 -31.44
CA GLN A 123 -4.37 -55.85 -32.33
C GLN A 123 -3.96 -56.21 -33.76
N VAL A 124 -2.90 -55.61 -34.30
CA VAL A 124 -2.39 -55.92 -35.64
C VAL A 124 -1.82 -57.34 -35.70
N ALA A 125 -1.11 -57.80 -34.66
CA ALA A 125 -0.62 -59.18 -34.58
C ALA A 125 -1.78 -60.18 -34.57
N ALA A 126 -2.83 -59.93 -33.78
CA ALA A 126 -4.05 -60.74 -33.78
C ALA A 126 -4.74 -60.75 -35.15
N LEU A 127 -4.85 -59.59 -35.81
CA LEU A 127 -5.43 -59.48 -37.15
C LEU A 127 -4.60 -60.20 -38.21
N ALA A 128 -3.27 -60.15 -38.11
CA ALA A 128 -2.35 -60.84 -39.00
C ALA A 128 -2.46 -62.36 -38.88
N ILE A 129 -2.57 -62.90 -37.65
CA ILE A 129 -2.83 -64.33 -37.41
C ILE A 129 -4.18 -64.72 -38.00
N ALA A 130 -5.25 -63.98 -37.73
CA ALA A 130 -6.57 -64.26 -38.29
C ALA A 130 -6.59 -64.19 -39.84
N GLY A 131 -5.83 -63.26 -40.42
CA GLY A 131 -5.62 -63.15 -41.86
C GLY A 131 -4.87 -64.35 -42.43
N ALA A 132 -3.79 -64.77 -41.78
CA ALA A 132 -3.01 -65.95 -42.16
C ALA A 132 -3.85 -67.24 -42.06
N GLU A 133 -4.64 -67.41 -41.00
CA GLU A 133 -5.59 -68.53 -40.85
C GLU A 133 -6.63 -68.55 -41.98
N LYS A 134 -7.14 -67.38 -42.38
CA LYS A 134 -8.13 -67.27 -43.46
C LYS A 134 -7.54 -67.56 -44.84
N ILE A 135 -6.29 -67.15 -45.09
CA ILE A 135 -5.56 -67.49 -46.31
C ILE A 135 -5.26 -69.00 -46.33
N LEU A 136 -4.76 -69.56 -45.22
CA LEU A 136 -4.48 -70.99 -45.09
C LEU A 136 -5.75 -71.82 -45.28
N ARG A 137 -6.89 -71.44 -44.71
CA ARG A 137 -8.19 -72.09 -44.96
C ARG A 137 -8.64 -72.02 -46.42
N ARG A 138 -8.24 -70.99 -47.16
CA ARG A 138 -8.57 -70.83 -48.59
C ARG A 138 -7.62 -71.64 -49.48
N GLU A 139 -6.36 -71.81 -49.10
CA GLU A 139 -5.42 -72.70 -49.80
C GLU A 139 -5.65 -74.18 -49.47
N ILE A 140 -6.10 -74.48 -48.25
CA ILE A 140 -6.65 -75.78 -47.82
C ILE A 140 -8.09 -75.90 -48.34
N ASP A 141 -8.25 -75.82 -49.65
CA ASP A 141 -9.49 -76.18 -50.33
C ASP A 141 -9.40 -77.66 -50.74
N ALA A 142 -10.53 -78.37 -50.71
CA ALA A 142 -10.65 -79.82 -50.91
C ALA A 142 -9.99 -80.33 -52.21
N LYS A 143 -9.74 -79.44 -53.19
CA LYS A 143 -9.00 -79.74 -54.41
C LYS A 143 -7.52 -80.09 -54.19
N VAL A 144 -6.82 -79.43 -53.26
CA VAL A 144 -5.38 -79.68 -53.02
C VAL A 144 -5.17 -80.99 -52.25
N HIS A 145 -6.05 -81.27 -51.27
CA HIS A 145 -6.03 -82.55 -50.56
C HIS A 145 -6.46 -83.73 -51.45
N ALA A 146 -7.40 -83.54 -52.38
CA ALA A 146 -7.75 -84.58 -53.35
C ALA A 146 -6.59 -84.92 -54.30
N GLN A 147 -5.78 -83.93 -54.71
CA GLN A 147 -4.59 -84.16 -55.53
C GLN A 147 -3.45 -84.84 -54.75
N MET A 148 -3.17 -84.43 -53.50
CA MET A 148 -2.14 -85.08 -52.68
C MET A 148 -2.52 -86.51 -52.25
N LEU A 149 -3.80 -86.76 -51.93
CA LEU A 149 -4.30 -88.11 -51.63
C LEU A 149 -4.31 -89.00 -52.89
N ALA A 150 -4.54 -88.44 -54.08
CA ALA A 150 -4.45 -89.18 -55.34
C ALA A 150 -2.99 -89.56 -55.69
N GLN A 151 -2.02 -88.69 -55.39
CA GLN A 151 -0.58 -88.98 -55.59
C GLN A 151 -0.05 -90.03 -54.59
N LEU A 152 -0.44 -89.97 -53.32
CA LEU A 152 -0.06 -90.98 -52.31
C LEU A 152 -0.65 -92.38 -52.60
N LYS A 153 -1.78 -92.45 -53.31
CA LYS A 153 -2.40 -93.72 -53.75
C LYS A 153 -1.73 -94.32 -55.00
N GLN A 154 -0.82 -93.60 -55.65
CA GLN A 154 -0.03 -94.11 -56.78
C GLN A 154 1.38 -94.61 -56.38
N GLU A 155 1.83 -94.34 -55.15
CA GLU A 155 3.12 -94.83 -54.60
C GLU A 155 2.99 -96.05 -53.67
N LEU A 156 1.77 -96.61 -53.53
CA LEU A 156 1.49 -97.93 -52.94
C LEU A 156 0.92 -98.87 -54.01
#